data_AF-A0A8I0MS43-F1
#
_entry.id   AF-A0A8I0MS43-F1
#
_cell.length_a   1.000
_cell.length_b   1.000
_cell.length_c   1.000
_cell.angle_alpha   90.00
_cell.angle_beta   90.00
_cell.angle_gamma   90.00
#
_symmetry.space_group_name_H-M   'P 1'
#
loop_
_entity.id
_entity.type
_entity.pdbx_description
1 polymer ?
#
loop_
_entity_poly.entity_id
_entity_poly.type
_entity_poly.pdbx_seq_one_letter_code
_entity_poly.pdbx_strand_id
1 'polypeptide(L)' 'SVQHVLPAHAQEIYKEAFNSAWEQYKDKADRRDDASREETAHKVAWSAVKKEYAKGEDDKWHKKT' A
#
# COMPACT_ATOMS: atom_id res chain seq x y z
N SER A 1 -2.79 -13.31 -3.91
CA SER A 1 -1.90 -12.73 -2.89
C SER A 1 -0.97 -11.72 -3.56
N VAL A 2 -0.77 -10.54 -2.97
CA VAL A 2 0.08 -9.44 -3.49
C VAL A 2 1.55 -9.87 -3.74
N GLN A 3 1.98 -10.93 -3.07
CA GLN A 3 3.35 -11.44 -3.10
C GLN A 3 3.79 -12.01 -4.46
N HIS A 4 2.86 -12.39 -5.35
CA HIS A 4 3.22 -13.00 -6.65
C HIS A 4 3.40 -11.98 -7.79
N VAL A 5 2.90 -10.76 -7.63
CA VAL A 5 2.86 -9.75 -8.71
C VAL A 5 3.76 -8.54 -8.45
N LEU A 6 4.26 -8.40 -7.22
CA LEU A 6 5.09 -7.28 -6.79
C LEU A 6 6.57 -7.71 -6.68
N PRO A 7 7.50 -6.97 -7.32
CA PRO A 7 8.93 -7.11 -7.05
C PRO A 7 9.23 -6.98 -5.55
N ALA A 8 10.29 -7.63 -5.05
CA ALA A 8 10.62 -7.66 -3.63
C ALA A 8 10.63 -6.26 -2.98
N HIS A 9 11.27 -5.29 -3.62
CA HIS A 9 11.33 -3.91 -3.15
C HIS A 9 9.95 -3.22 -3.08
N ALA A 10 9.03 -3.56 -3.99
CA ALA A 10 7.65 -3.06 -3.92
C ALA A 10 6.87 -3.67 -2.74
N GLN A 11 7.18 -4.91 -2.36
CA GLN A 11 6.60 -5.54 -1.17
C GLN A 11 7.11 -4.88 0.12
N GLU A 12 8.38 -4.48 0.14
CA GLU A 12 8.96 -3.72 1.26
C GLU A 12 8.28 -2.37 1.43
N ILE A 13 8.19 -1.57 0.35
CA ILE A 13 7.46 -0.29 0.36
C ILE A 13 6.02 -0.49 0.85
N TYR A 14 5.34 -1.52 0.36
CA TYR A 14 3.98 -1.83 0.79
C TYR A 14 3.91 -2.08 2.30
N LYS A 15 4.78 -2.95 2.83
CA LYS A 15 4.79 -3.31 4.25
C LYS A 15 5.13 -2.12 5.14
N GLU A 16 6.12 -1.32 4.75
CA GLU A 16 6.52 -0.12 5.49
C GLU A 16 5.40 0.93 5.52
N ALA A 17 4.82 1.23 4.35
CA ALA A 17 3.72 2.18 4.25
C ALA A 17 2.45 1.67 4.97
N PHE A 18 2.18 0.37 4.93
CA PHE A 18 1.08 -0.24 5.69
C PHE A 18 1.31 -0.08 7.19
N ASN A 19 2.49 -0.43 7.70
CA ASN A 19 2.80 -0.32 9.12
C ASN A 19 2.73 1.13 9.61
N SER A 20 3.28 2.07 8.84
CA SER A 20 3.22 3.49 9.15
C SER A 20 1.78 3.99 9.19
N ALA A 21 0.96 3.65 8.18
CA ALA A 21 -0.45 4.02 8.14
C ALA A 21 -1.25 3.32 9.26
N TRP A 22 -0.92 2.07 9.58
CA TRP A 22 -1.53 1.35 10.68
C TRP A 22 -1.29 2.11 11.98
N GLU A 23 -0.07 2.51 12.30
CA GLU A 23 0.22 3.32 13.49
C GLU A 23 -0.47 4.69 13.47
N GLN A 24 -0.47 5.36 12.32
CA GLN A 24 -1.06 6.69 12.15
C GLN A 24 -2.58 6.70 12.32
N TYR A 25 -3.28 5.66 11.86
CA TYR A 25 -4.74 5.54 11.95
C TYR A 25 -5.20 4.61 13.07
N LYS A 26 -4.37 4.47 14.13
CA LYS A 26 -4.71 3.69 15.34
C LYS A 26 -5.97 4.21 16.02
N ASP A 27 -6.08 5.53 16.12
CA ASP A 27 -7.22 6.19 16.71
C ASP A 27 -8.34 6.40 15.70
N LYS A 28 -9.58 6.17 16.16
CA LYS A 28 -10.78 6.23 15.32
C LYS A 28 -11.13 7.67 14.90
N ALA A 29 -10.69 8.65 15.69
CA ALA A 29 -10.87 10.08 15.42
C ALA A 29 -9.98 10.59 14.26
N ASP A 30 -8.83 9.95 14.03
CA ASP A 30 -7.93 10.26 12.90
C ASP A 30 -8.38 9.64 11.57
N ARG A 31 -9.46 8.85 11.59
CA ARG A 31 -10.06 8.25 10.40
C ARG A 31 -11.24 9.07 9.92
N ARG A 32 -11.23 9.45 8.64
CA ARG A 32 -12.44 9.94 7.95
C ARG A 32 -13.28 8.70 7.58
N ASP A 33 -14.55 8.68 7.97
CA ASP A 33 -15.57 7.63 7.68
C ASP A 33 -15.54 6.32 8.50
N ASP A 34 -16.57 5.48 8.28
CA ASP A 34 -16.73 4.08 8.75
C ASP A 34 -15.63 3.12 8.24
N ALA A 35 -14.64 3.61 7.50
CA ALA A 35 -13.55 2.80 6.98
C ALA A 35 -12.74 2.17 8.13
N SER A 36 -12.50 0.87 8.02
CA SER A 36 -11.65 0.16 8.96
C SER A 36 -10.21 0.68 8.87
N ARG A 37 -9.49 0.63 10.00
CA ARG A 37 -8.06 0.98 10.06
C ARG A 37 -7.25 0.19 9.03
N GLU A 38 -7.59 -1.08 8.85
CA GLU A 38 -6.96 -1.96 7.88
C GLU A 38 -7.20 -1.51 6.43
N GLU A 39 -8.42 -1.13 6.09
CA GLU A 39 -8.75 -0.65 4.75
C GLU A 39 -7.99 0.64 4.41
N THR A 40 -7.91 1.57 5.37
CA THR A 40 -7.12 2.80 5.21
C THR A 40 -5.63 2.49 5.05
N ALA A 41 -5.08 1.61 5.87
CA ALA A 41 -3.67 1.22 5.78
C ALA A 41 -3.35 0.54 4.43
N HIS A 42 -4.24 -0.30 3.92
CA HIS A 42 -4.12 -0.88 2.58
C HIS A 42 -4.15 0.17 1.47
N LYS A 43 -5.05 1.15 1.53
CA LYS A 43 -5.11 2.23 0.54
C LYS A 43 -3.81 3.05 0.52
N VAL A 44 -3.26 3.38 1.68
CA VAL A 44 -1.99 4.11 1.79
C VAL A 44 -0.83 3.27 1.25
N ALA A 45 -0.74 2.00 1.65
CA ALA A 45 0.29 1.09 1.17
C ALA A 45 0.28 0.94 -0.36
N TRP A 46 -0.90 0.75 -0.96
CA TRP A 46 -1.04 0.71 -2.40
C TRP A 46 -0.69 2.02 -3.09
N SER A 47 -0.99 3.16 -2.46
CA SER A 47 -0.63 4.48 -3.00
C SER A 47 0.89 4.69 -3.01
N ALA A 48 1.59 4.23 -1.96
CA ALA A 48 3.04 4.25 -1.89
C ALA A 48 3.68 3.37 -2.97
N VAL A 49 3.19 2.14 -3.14
CA VAL A 49 3.63 1.25 -4.23
C VAL A 49 3.37 1.91 -5.59
N LYS A 50 2.18 2.47 -5.81
CA LYS A 50 1.82 3.16 -7.06
C LYS A 50 2.66 4.41 -7.34
N LYS A 51 3.34 4.97 -6.33
CA LYS A 51 4.23 6.12 -6.52
C LYS A 51 5.52 5.71 -7.23
N GLU A 52 6.08 4.57 -6.85
CA GLU A 52 7.35 4.05 -7.36
C GLU A 52 7.18 2.96 -8.43
N TYR A 53 5.99 2.36 -8.54
CA TYR A 53 5.69 1.26 -9.44
C TYR A 53 4.39 1.52 -10.22
N ALA A 54 4.32 1.02 -11.45
CA ALA A 54 3.13 1.01 -12.28
C ALA A 54 2.78 -0.43 -12.65
N LYS A 55 1.49 -0.75 -12.69
CA LYS A 55 1.02 -2.04 -13.20
C LYS A 55 1.10 -2.00 -14.73
N GLY A 56 1.85 -2.92 -15.33
CA GLY A 56 1.96 -3.10 -16.76
C GLY A 56 0.76 -3.83 -17.35
N GLU A 57 0.73 -3.92 -18.67
CA GLU A 57 -0.28 -4.68 -19.42
C GLU A 57 -0.19 -6.20 -19.19
N ASP A 58 0.92 -6.66 -18.63
CA ASP A 58 1.17 -8.06 -18.24
C ASP A 58 0.65 -8.42 -16.84
N ASP A 59 -0.17 -7.54 -16.25
CA ASP A 59 -0.66 -7.61 -14.88
C ASP A 59 0.43 -7.60 -13.79
N LYS A 60 1.69 -7.30 -14.14
CA LYS A 60 2.82 -7.21 -13.19
C LYS A 60 3.18 -5.78 -12.85
N TRP A 61 3.82 -5.59 -11.71
CA TRP A 61 4.28 -4.27 -11.27
C TRP A 61 5.72 -4.02 -11.73
N HIS A 62 5.91 -2.93 -12.45
CA HIS A 62 7.21 -2.46 -12.95
C HIS A 62 7.58 -1.17 -12.25
N LYS A 63 8.87 -1.00 -11.91
CA LYS A 63 9.34 0.24 -11.30
C LYS A 63 9.15 1.38 -12.31
N LYS A 64 8.56 2.48 -11.88
CA LYS A 64 8.51 3.71 -12.66
C LYS A 64 9.93 4.24 -12.79
N THR A 65 10.35 4.45 -14.03
CA THR A 65 11.60 5.13 -14.35
C THR A 65 11.48 6.64 -14.15
#